data_AF-A0A923QEU5-F1
#
_entry.id   AF-A0A923QEU5-F1
#
_cell.length_a   1.000
_cell.length_b   1.000
_cell.length_c   1.000
_cell.angle_alpha   90.00
_cell.angle_beta   90.00
_cell.angle_gamma   90.00
#
_symmetry.space_group_name_H-M   'P 1'
#
loop_
_entity.id
_entity.type
_entity.pdbx_description
1 polymer ?
#
loop_
_entity_poly.entity_id
_entity_poly.type
_entity_poly.pdbx_seq_one_letter_code
_entity_poly.pdbx_strand_id
1 'polypeptide(L)'
;MFNFSQGQLDLWLASGLLPFIRILALFSAAPLLSHKGFPPRARVALAAAIAFIVSPYANVPAGLTLASASGFGLVYQQVGIGLALGFAARLLFAVFEIAGEFIG
;
A
#
# COMPACT_ATOMS: atom_id res chain seq x y z
N MET A 1 14.00 26.33 21.31
CA MET A 1 14.02 26.23 19.83
C MET A 1 13.89 24.75 19.48
N PHE A 2 12.83 24.32 18.79
CA PHE A 2 12.68 22.93 18.36
C PHE A 2 13.64 22.67 17.18
N ASN A 3 14.55 21.71 17.31
CA ASN A 3 15.47 21.32 16.23
C ASN A 3 15.12 19.89 15.83
N PHE A 4 14.69 19.70 14.58
CA PHE A 4 14.33 18.40 14.04
C PHE A 4 15.51 17.86 13.23
N SER A 5 15.96 16.66 13.55
CA SER A 5 16.98 16.00 12.73
C SER A 5 16.37 15.48 11.43
N GLN A 6 17.14 15.51 10.34
CA GLN A 6 16.71 14.97 9.06
C GLN A 6 16.29 13.49 9.18
N GLY A 7 17.04 12.69 9.95
CA GLY A 7 16.69 11.29 10.18
C GLY A 7 15.36 11.10 10.92
N GLN A 8 14.99 12.02 11.82
CA GLN A 8 13.69 11.97 12.50
C GLN A 8 12.53 12.28 11.54
N LEU A 9 12.72 13.25 10.63
CA LEU A 9 11.73 13.56 9.60
C LEU A 9 11.56 12.40 8.63
N ASP A 10 12.66 11.81 8.18
CA ASP A 10 12.65 10.66 7.27
C ASP A 10 11.94 9.45 7.91
N LEU A 11 12.15 9.20 9.21
CA LEU A 11 11.46 8.12 9.93
C LEU A 11 9.95 8.34 10.00
N TRP A 12 9.50 9.54 10.35
CA TRP A 12 8.07 9.88 10.42
C TRP A 12 7.40 9.84 9.04
N LEU A 13 8.09 10.28 8.00
CA LEU A 13 7.58 10.20 6.63
C LEU A 13 7.54 8.75 6.16
N ALA A 14 8.60 7.97 6.38
CA ALA A 14 8.67 6.56 5.97
C ALA A 14 7.58 5.71 6.63
N SER A 15 7.32 5.90 7.92
CA SER A 15 6.34 5.12 8.67
C SER A 15 4.91 5.33 8.19
N GLY A 16 4.59 6.47 7.58
CA GLY A 16 3.29 6.71 6.93
C GLY A 16 3.28 6.38 5.44
N LEU A 17 4.32 6.79 4.71
CA LEU A 17 4.37 6.73 3.25
C LEU A 17 4.53 5.29 2.73
N LEU A 18 5.36 4.47 3.36
CA LEU A 18 5.58 3.09 2.92
C LEU A 18 4.30 2.22 3.03
N PRO A 19 3.56 2.18 4.17
CA PRO A 19 2.31 1.43 4.22
C PRO A 19 1.25 2.02 3.29
N PHE A 20 1.19 3.34 3.13
CA PHE A 20 0.29 3.98 2.18
C PHE A 20 0.49 3.50 0.75
N ILE A 21 1.73 3.49 0.28
CA ILE A 21 2.07 3.01 -1.07
C ILE A 21 1.69 1.54 -1.24
N ARG A 22 1.99 0.68 -0.26
CA ARG A 22 1.63 -0.75 -0.29
C ARG A 22 0.12 -0.96 -0.40
N ILE A 23 -0.66 -0.28 0.45
CA ILE A 23 -2.12 -0.42 0.50
C ILE A 23 -2.76 0.15 -0.78
N LEU A 24 -2.26 1.29 -1.27
CA LEU A 24 -2.76 1.87 -2.52
C LEU A 24 -2.47 0.96 -3.72
N ALA A 25 -1.27 0.37 -3.79
CA ALA A 25 -0.92 -0.61 -4.80
C ALA A 25 -1.82 -1.86 -4.73
N LEU A 26 -2.04 -2.40 -3.53
CA LEU A 26 -3.01 -3.48 -3.29
C LEU A 26 -4.41 -3.12 -3.82
N PHE A 27 -4.93 -1.95 -3.45
CA PHE A 27 -6.27 -1.51 -3.84
C PHE A 27 -6.42 -1.25 -5.34
N SER A 28 -5.33 -0.89 -6.03
CA SER A 28 -5.34 -0.73 -7.48
C SER A 28 -5.51 -2.07 -8.22
N ALA A 29 -4.93 -3.15 -7.68
CA ALA A 29 -4.96 -4.48 -8.27
C ALA A 29 -6.12 -5.36 -7.79
N ALA A 30 -6.62 -5.15 -6.56
CA ALA A 30 -7.71 -5.93 -5.99
C ALA A 30 -9.06 -5.61 -6.65
N PRO A 31 -9.78 -6.60 -7.24
CA PRO A 31 -10.97 -6.34 -8.06
C PRO A 31 -12.15 -5.76 -7.27
N LEU A 32 -12.35 -6.17 -6.01
CA LEU A 32 -13.44 -5.68 -5.14
C LEU A 32 -13.45 -4.15 -4.99
N LEU A 33 -12.27 -3.56 -4.82
CA LEU A 33 -12.11 -2.12 -4.61
C LEU A 33 -11.86 -1.36 -5.92
N SER A 34 -11.62 -2.09 -7.01
CA SER A 34 -11.37 -1.57 -8.35
C SER A 34 -12.63 -1.52 -9.24
N HIS A 35 -13.80 -1.86 -8.71
CA HIS A 35 -15.07 -1.81 -9.45
C HIS A 35 -15.44 -0.37 -9.88
N LYS A 36 -16.07 -0.22 -11.06
CA LYS A 36 -16.45 1.08 -11.67
C LYS A 36 -17.32 1.96 -10.77
N GLY A 37 -18.02 1.36 -9.80
CA GLY A 37 -18.88 2.05 -8.84
C GLY A 37 -18.13 2.78 -7.71
N PHE A 38 -16.83 2.50 -7.50
CA PHE A 38 -16.08 3.12 -6.40
C PHE A 38 -15.21 4.27 -6.91
N PRO A 39 -15.43 5.52 -6.45
CA PRO A 39 -14.71 6.67 -6.96
C PRO A 39 -13.22 6.58 -6.61
N PRO A 40 -12.30 6.87 -7.55
CA PRO A 40 -10.86 6.77 -7.32
C PRO A 40 -10.38 7.60 -6.12
N ARG A 41 -11.02 8.75 -5.87
CA ARG A 41 -10.72 9.62 -4.71
C ARG A 41 -11.03 8.95 -3.38
N ALA A 42 -12.16 8.24 -3.27
CA ALA A 42 -12.50 7.50 -2.05
C ALA A 42 -11.53 6.33 -1.84
N ARG A 43 -11.01 5.72 -2.90
CA ARG A 43 -10.00 4.65 -2.82
C ARG A 43 -8.70 5.16 -2.21
N VAL A 44 -8.22 6.31 -2.69
CA VAL A 44 -7.03 6.96 -2.13
C VAL A 44 -7.26 7.38 -0.68
N ALA A 45 -8.42 7.96 -0.36
CA ALA A 45 -8.77 8.33 1.00
C ALA A 45 -8.82 7.13 1.96
N LEU A 46 -9.41 6.01 1.52
CA LEU A 46 -9.46 4.77 2.30
C LEU A 46 -8.06 4.18 2.49
N ALA A 47 -7.23 4.16 1.44
CA ALA A 47 -5.84 3.72 1.56
C ALA A 47 -5.05 4.59 2.56
N ALA A 48 -5.25 5.91 2.52
CA ALA A 48 -4.64 6.83 3.46
C ALA A 48 -5.12 6.61 4.90
N ALA A 49 -6.41 6.39 5.11
CA ALA A 49 -6.98 6.11 6.42
C ALA A 49 -6.40 4.82 7.03
N ILE A 50 -6.33 3.74 6.23
CA ILE A 50 -5.76 2.46 6.68
C ILE A 50 -4.25 2.62 6.94
N ALA A 51 -3.53 3.33 6.07
CA ALA A 51 -2.11 3.58 6.25
C ALA A 51 -1.82 4.35 7.54
N PHE A 52 -2.66 5.33 7.88
CA PHE A 52 -2.54 6.07 9.14
C PHE A 52 -2.72 5.16 10.36
N ILE A 53 -3.69 4.24 10.33
CA ILE A 53 -3.93 3.26 11.40
C ILE A 53 -2.76 2.28 11.52
N VAL A 54 -2.18 1.87 10.40
CA VAL A 54 -1.08 0.89 10.35
C VAL A 54 0.29 1.53 10.60
N SER A 55 0.42 2.85 10.43
CA SER A 55 1.66 3.60 10.57
C SER A 55 2.50 3.28 11.82
N PRO A 56 1.94 3.16 13.04
CA PRO A 56 2.75 2.82 14.22
C PRO A 56 3.37 1.41 14.17
N TYR A 57 2.84 0.53 13.32
CA TYR A 57 3.36 -0.84 13.12
C TYR A 57 4.32 -0.94 11.92
N ALA A 58 4.60 0.18 11.24
CA ALA A 58 5.49 0.18 10.09
C ALA A 58 6.93 -0.10 10.54
N ASN A 59 7.50 -1.21 10.06
CA ASN A 59 8.91 -1.51 10.26
C ASN A 59 9.74 -0.71 9.25
N VAL A 60 10.34 0.39 9.72
CA VAL A 60 11.22 1.25 8.94
C VAL A 60 12.67 0.93 9.30
N PRO A 61 13.53 0.60 8.32
CA PRO A 61 14.95 0.38 8.57
C PRO A 61 15.61 1.59 9.26
N ALA A 62 16.42 1.33 10.29
CA ALA A 62 17.17 2.39 10.97
C ALA A 62 18.16 3.06 10.01
N GLY A 63 18.23 4.39 10.04
CA GLY A 63 19.11 5.16 9.15
C GLY A 63 18.61 5.27 7.70
N LEU A 64 17.33 4.97 7.44
CA LEU A 64 16.74 5.17 6.12
C LEU A 64 16.68 6.66 5.76
N THR A 65 17.35 7.05 4.68
CA THR A 65 17.12 8.33 4.01
C THR A 65 16.14 8.12 2.85
N LEU A 66 14.97 8.76 2.90
CA LEU A 66 13.91 8.54 1.89
C LEU A 66 14.34 9.00 0.49
N ALA A 67 15.04 10.13 0.41
CA ALA A 67 15.52 10.71 -0.84
C ALA A 67 16.78 10.03 -1.42
N SER A 68 17.20 8.90 -0.85
CA SER A 68 18.36 8.15 -1.33
C SER A 68 17.96 7.02 -2.30
N ALA A 69 18.94 6.48 -3.03
CA ALA A 69 18.71 5.36 -3.94
C ALA A 69 18.10 4.13 -3.23
N SER A 70 18.48 3.86 -1.98
CA SER A 70 17.90 2.77 -1.19
C SER A 70 16.45 3.07 -0.79
N GLY A 71 16.12 4.34 -0.48
CA GLY A 71 14.75 4.78 -0.22
C GLY A 71 13.82 4.58 -1.41
N PHE A 72 14.24 4.98 -2.61
CA PHE A 72 13.50 4.71 -3.83
C PHE A 72 13.36 3.21 -4.12
N GLY A 73 14.42 2.42 -3.90
CA GLY A 73 14.38 0.96 -4.02
C GLY A 73 13.33 0.32 -3.10
N LEU A 74 13.22 0.79 -1.85
CA LEU A 74 12.19 0.32 -0.93
C LEU A 74 10.78 0.67 -1.41
N VAL A 75 10.57 1.87 -1.96
CA VAL A 75 9.27 2.26 -2.54
C VAL A 75 8.87 1.31 -3.66
N TYR A 76 9.77 1.02 -4.60
CA TYR A 76 9.52 0.05 -5.67
C TYR A 76 9.16 -1.33 -5.13
N GLN A 77 9.89 -1.79 -4.10
CA GLN A 77 9.59 -3.05 -3.44
C GLN A 77 8.19 -3.05 -2.82
N GLN A 78 7.77 -1.97 -2.15
CA GLN A 78 6.43 -1.89 -1.57
C GLN A 78 5.32 -1.89 -2.62
N VAL A 79 5.53 -1.22 -3.76
CA VAL A 79 4.61 -1.28 -4.89
C VAL A 79 4.50 -2.71 -5.41
N GLY A 80 5.63 -3.39 -5.62
CA GLY A 80 5.66 -4.78 -6.07
C GLY A 80 4.92 -5.73 -5.13
N ILE A 81 5.14 -5.61 -3.83
CA ILE A 81 4.44 -6.41 -2.81
C ILE A 81 2.93 -6.12 -2.83
N GLY A 82 2.53 -4.84 -2.88
CA GLY A 82 1.12 -4.46 -2.92
C GLY A 82 0.41 -5.01 -4.16
N LEU A 83 1.04 -4.89 -5.34
CA LEU A 83 0.51 -5.44 -6.59
C LEU A 83 0.42 -6.98 -6.55
N ALA A 84 1.42 -7.67 -6.02
CA ALA A 84 1.40 -9.12 -5.89
C ALA A 84 0.24 -9.60 -4.99
N LEU A 85 0.02 -8.94 -3.85
CA LEU A 85 -1.09 -9.24 -2.96
C LEU A 85 -2.45 -8.94 -3.63
N GLY A 86 -2.57 -7.82 -4.35
CA GLY A 86 -3.80 -7.48 -5.06
C GLY A 86 -4.10 -8.44 -6.20
N PHE A 87 -3.07 -8.92 -6.89
CA PHE A 87 -3.19 -9.97 -7.91
C PHE A 87 -3.62 -11.31 -7.30
N ALA A 88 -3.04 -11.72 -6.17
CA ALA A 88 -3.47 -12.92 -5.45
C ALA A 88 -4.96 -12.83 -5.05
N ALA A 89 -5.40 -11.67 -4.54
CA ALA A 89 -6.82 -11.44 -4.26
C ALA A 89 -7.68 -11.58 -5.53
N ARG A 90 -7.21 -11.07 -6.67
CA ARG A 90 -7.91 -11.21 -7.96
C ARG A 90 -8.11 -12.67 -8.36
N LEU A 91 -7.09 -13.51 -8.18
CA LEU A 91 -7.19 -14.94 -8.46
C LEU A 91 -8.25 -15.62 -7.60
N LEU A 92 -8.35 -15.27 -6.31
CA LEU A 92 -9.38 -15.82 -5.43
C LEU A 92 -10.80 -15.52 -5.94
N PHE A 93 -11.07 -14.28 -6.36
CA PHE A 93 -12.37 -13.93 -6.92
C PHE A 93 -12.66 -14.65 -8.24
N ALA A 94 -11.66 -14.77 -9.12
CA ALA A 94 -11.82 -15.50 -10.37
C ALA A 94 -12.16 -16.97 -10.15
N VAL A 95 -11.56 -17.62 -9.13
CA VAL A 95 -11.89 -19.01 -8.78
C VAL A 95 -13.36 -19.15 -8.36
N PHE A 96 -13.88 -18.23 -7.55
CA PHE A 96 -15.30 -18.27 -7.14
C PHE A 96 -16.26 -18.01 -8.30
N GLU A 97 -15.91 -17.09 -9.20
CA GLU A 97 -16.71 -16.78 -10.39
C GLU A 97 -16.83 -18.01 -11.31
N ILE A 98 -15.69 -18.65 -11.60
CA ILE A 98 -15.64 -19.88 -12.40
C ILE A 98 -16.44 -20.99 -11.72
N ALA A 99 -16.27 -21.20 -10.41
CA ALA A 99 -17.02 -22.21 -9.67
C ALA A 99 -18.54 -21.99 -9.75
N GLY A 100 -18.98 -20.72 -9.72
CA GLY A 100 -20.39 -20.36 -9.89
C GLY A 100 -20.92 -20.70 -11.29
N GLU A 101 -20.14 -20.46 -12.33
CA GLU A 101 -20.49 -20.80 -13.73
C GLU A 101 -20.61 -22.31 -13.96
N PHE A 102 -19.83 -23.13 -13.26
CA PHE A 102 -19.92 -24.59 -13.36
C PHE A 102 -21.12 -25.21 -12.62
N ILE A 103 -21.60 -24.57 -11.56
CA ILE A 103 -22.70 -25.08 -10.72
C ILE A 103 -24.08 -24.60 -11.24
N GLY A 104 -24.15 -23.37 -11.73
CA GLY A 104 -25.38 -22.78 -12.28
C GLY A 104 -25.77 -23.34 -13.64
#